data_AF-A0A2N1UT40-F1
#
_entry.id   AF-A0A2N1UT40-F1
#
_cell.length_a   1.000
_cell.length_b   1.000
_cell.length_c   1.000
_cell.angle_alpha   90.00
_cell.angle_beta   90.00
_cell.angle_gamma   90.00
#
_symmetry.space_group_name_H-M   'P 1'
#
loop_
_entity.id
_entity.type
_entity.pdbx_description
1 polymer ?
#
loop_
_entity_poly.entity_id
_entity_poly.type
_entity_poly.pdbx_seq_one_letter_code
_entity_poly.pdbx_strand_id
1 'polypeptide(L)'
;LSWALFPVSALVFLWIIATVVLVLDRTTPLRWILAALDLPAFLIALGLLTGDTSWAWRLALPIAIFTELIIASLLLQIQNTKRKGLNILAFILVGIAIGCLGIEIFIDLYVTGAIRMSWSAITALALVPIAGFLIYFHYRVAKTTNLRRLFKL
;
A
#
# COMPACT_ATOMS: atom_id res chain seq x y z
N LEU A 1 -28.76 -5.48 -20.02
CA LEU A 1 -27.47 -4.93 -20.50
C LEU A 1 -26.59 -4.35 -19.37
N SER A 2 -27.11 -4.12 -18.15
CA SER A 2 -26.34 -3.47 -17.05
C SER A 2 -25.16 -4.29 -16.52
N TRP A 3 -25.28 -5.60 -16.40
CA TRP A 3 -24.23 -6.47 -15.85
C TRP A 3 -22.94 -6.50 -16.68
N ALA A 4 -23.03 -6.25 -17.99
CA ALA A 4 -21.86 -6.22 -18.87
C ALA A 4 -20.95 -5.01 -18.59
N LEU A 5 -21.44 -3.97 -17.92
CA LEU A 5 -20.65 -2.77 -17.63
C LEU A 5 -19.56 -3.03 -16.58
N PHE A 6 -19.79 -3.91 -15.60
CA PHE A 6 -18.79 -4.21 -14.57
C PHE A 6 -17.52 -4.85 -15.14
N PRO A 7 -17.60 -5.94 -15.94
CA PRO A 7 -16.41 -6.50 -16.58
C PRO A 7 -15.75 -5.51 -17.55
N VAL A 8 -16.54 -4.73 -18.30
CA VAL A 8 -15.98 -3.74 -19.24
C VAL A 8 -15.20 -2.67 -18.50
N SER A 9 -15.72 -2.12 -17.40
CA SER A 9 -15.01 -1.14 -16.58
C SER A 9 -13.74 -1.73 -15.96
N ALA A 10 -13.77 -2.98 -15.51
CA ALA A 10 -12.58 -3.66 -15.00
C ALA A 10 -11.52 -3.89 -16.09
N LEU A 11 -11.94 -4.25 -17.31
CA LEU A 11 -11.04 -4.41 -18.46
C LEU A 11 -10.39 -3.07 -18.84
N VAL A 12 -11.16 -1.97 -18.86
CA VAL A 12 -10.63 -0.63 -19.13
C VAL A 12 -9.61 -0.22 -18.05
N PHE A 13 -9.91 -0.47 -16.79
CA PHE A 13 -8.98 -0.21 -15.69
C PHE A 13 -7.68 -1.00 -15.83
N LEU A 14 -7.76 -2.31 -16.09
CA LEU A 14 -6.59 -3.15 -16.35
C LEU A 14 -5.78 -2.68 -17.57
N TRP A 15 -6.47 -2.25 -18.63
CA TRP A 15 -5.83 -1.70 -19.82
C TRP A 15 -5.05 -0.42 -19.51
N ILE A 16 -5.60 0.48 -18.69
CA ILE A 16 -4.91 1.70 -18.25
C ILE A 16 -3.66 1.32 -17.46
N ILE A 17 -3.76 0.43 -16.46
CA ILE A 17 -2.60 -0.04 -15.69
C ILE A 17 -1.53 -0.62 -16.62
N ALA A 18 -1.92 -1.52 -17.53
CA ALA A 18 -0.99 -2.15 -18.46
C ALA A 18 -0.28 -1.11 -19.34
N THR A 19 -1.02 -0.14 -19.86
CA THR A 19 -0.45 0.95 -20.69
C THR A 19 0.53 1.80 -19.89
N VAL A 20 0.17 2.18 -18.66
CA VAL A 20 1.02 2.96 -17.76
C VAL A 20 2.32 2.23 -17.39
N VAL A 21 2.28 0.89 -17.28
CA VAL A 21 3.44 0.08 -16.93
C VAL A 21 4.31 -0.26 -18.14
N LEU A 22 3.71 -0.59 -19.28
CA LEU A 22 4.41 -1.14 -20.45
C LEU A 22 4.83 -0.08 -21.47
N VAL A 23 4.06 1.00 -21.61
CA VAL A 23 4.26 2.00 -22.69
C VAL A 23 4.95 3.26 -22.16
N LEU A 24 4.59 3.71 -20.95
CA LEU A 24 5.15 4.95 -20.41
C LEU A 24 6.51 4.72 -19.76
N ASP A 25 7.47 5.55 -20.16
CA ASP A 25 8.80 5.57 -19.57
C ASP A 25 8.78 5.97 -18.08
N ARG A 26 9.80 5.51 -17.35
CA ARG A 26 9.93 5.78 -15.90
C ARG A 26 10.11 7.27 -15.57
N THR A 27 10.55 8.07 -16.53
CA THR A 27 10.84 9.50 -16.37
C THR A 27 9.66 10.39 -16.70
N THR A 28 8.60 9.87 -17.31
CA THR A 28 7.43 10.66 -17.70
C THR A 28 6.58 10.98 -16.48
N PRO A 29 6.35 12.26 -16.11
CA PRO A 29 5.54 12.60 -14.94
C PRO A 29 4.09 12.11 -15.06
N LEU A 30 3.58 12.01 -16.28
CA LEU A 30 2.26 11.46 -16.60
C LEU A 30 2.07 10.05 -16.03
N ARG A 31 3.13 9.24 -15.97
CA ARG A 31 3.07 7.87 -15.45
C ARG A 31 2.63 7.85 -13.99
N TRP A 32 3.19 8.75 -13.17
CA TRP A 32 2.85 8.85 -11.75
C TRP A 32 1.45 9.40 -11.53
N ILE A 33 1.01 10.35 -12.35
CA ILE A 33 -0.35 10.90 -12.29
C ILE A 33 -1.37 9.80 -12.61
N LEU A 34 -1.16 9.05 -13.69
CA LEU A 34 -2.08 7.98 -14.09
C LEU A 34 -2.10 6.84 -13.08
N ALA A 35 -0.96 6.46 -12.50
CA ALA A 35 -0.87 5.42 -11.48
C ALA A 35 -1.46 5.82 -10.11
N ALA A 36 -1.72 7.10 -9.88
CA ALA A 36 -2.38 7.59 -8.66
C ALA A 36 -3.87 7.90 -8.88
N LEU A 37 -4.32 7.96 -10.14
CA LEU A 37 -5.69 8.33 -10.48
C LEU A 37 -6.52 7.15 -10.96
N ASP A 38 -5.88 6.11 -11.49
CA ASP A 38 -6.52 4.93 -12.05
C ASP A 38 -7.45 4.24 -11.05
N LEU A 39 -6.96 3.93 -9.85
CA LEU A 39 -7.74 3.22 -8.82
C LEU A 39 -8.88 4.10 -8.26
N PRO A 40 -8.64 5.36 -7.84
CA PRO A 40 -9.72 6.29 -7.48
C PRO A 40 -10.79 6.45 -8.57
N ALA A 41 -10.38 6.64 -9.83
CA ALA A 41 -11.31 6.81 -10.95
C ALA A 41 -12.15 5.56 -11.19
N PHE A 42 -11.54 4.37 -11.09
CA PHE A 42 -12.24 3.10 -11.21
C PHE A 42 -13.29 2.91 -10.11
N LEU A 43 -12.95 3.22 -8.86
CA LEU A 43 -13.88 3.09 -7.72
C LEU A 43 -15.08 4.03 -7.83
N ILE A 44 -14.86 5.27 -8.29
CA ILE A 44 -15.96 6.21 -8.56
C ILE A 44 -16.83 5.73 -9.72
N ALA A 45 -16.21 5.21 -10.79
CA ALA A 45 -16.96 4.63 -11.91
C ALA A 45 -17.85 3.46 -11.46
N LEU A 46 -17.35 2.59 -10.57
CA LEU A 46 -18.16 1.53 -9.98
C LEU A 46 -19.33 2.07 -9.15
N GLY A 47 -19.09 3.09 -8.32
CA GLY A 47 -20.16 3.75 -7.55
C GLY A 47 -21.29 4.26 -8.46
N LEU A 48 -20.93 4.92 -9.57
CA LEU A 48 -21.89 5.41 -10.56
C LEU A 48 -22.68 4.28 -11.22
N LEU A 49 -22.03 3.15 -11.53
CA LEU A 49 -22.69 1.97 -12.11
C LEU A 49 -23.64 1.26 -11.14
N THR A 50 -23.31 1.27 -9.85
CA THR A 50 -24.16 0.68 -8.80
C THR A 50 -25.34 1.56 -8.40
N GLY A 51 -25.36 2.83 -8.81
CA GLY A 51 -26.40 3.80 -8.45
C GLY A 51 -26.26 4.40 -7.04
N ASP A 52 -25.38 3.84 -6.21
CA ASP A 52 -24.99 4.40 -4.91
C ASP A 52 -23.51 4.76 -4.94
N THR A 53 -23.20 6.06 -4.83
CA THR A 53 -21.82 6.57 -4.80
C THR A 53 -21.33 6.84 -3.38
N SER A 54 -22.18 6.67 -2.36
CA SER A 54 -21.85 7.04 -0.98
C SER A 54 -20.68 6.20 -0.43
N TRP A 55 -20.69 4.89 -0.67
CA TRP A 55 -19.60 3.98 -0.32
C TRP A 55 -18.30 4.31 -1.07
N ALA A 56 -18.41 4.71 -2.34
CA ALA A 56 -17.24 5.05 -3.14
C ALA A 56 -16.54 6.29 -2.58
N TRP A 57 -17.29 7.34 -2.25
CA TRP A 57 -16.75 8.60 -1.71
C TRP A 57 -16.32 8.51 -0.25
N ARG A 58 -17.10 7.83 0.61
CA ARG A 58 -16.88 7.85 2.07
C ARG A 58 -15.99 6.71 2.58
N LEU A 59 -15.82 5.64 1.81
CA LEU A 59 -15.05 4.46 2.23
C LEU A 59 -13.95 4.12 1.22
N ALA A 60 -14.31 3.86 -0.03
CA ALA A 60 -13.37 3.31 -1.00
C ALA A 60 -12.27 4.32 -1.38
N LEU A 61 -12.65 5.57 -1.63
CA LEU A 61 -11.72 6.63 -2.02
C LEU A 61 -10.72 6.97 -0.89
N PRO A 62 -11.13 7.18 0.37
CA PRO A 62 -10.18 7.36 1.48
C PRO A 62 -9.21 6.19 1.64
N ILE A 63 -9.69 4.94 1.55
CA ILE A 63 -8.84 3.74 1.64
C ILE A 63 -7.85 3.69 0.47
N ALA A 64 -8.29 3.97 -0.75
CA ALA A 64 -7.43 3.95 -1.94
C ALA A 64 -6.29 4.98 -1.82
N ILE A 65 -6.64 6.24 -1.53
CA ILE A 65 -5.65 7.33 -1.35
C ILE A 65 -4.69 6.99 -0.22
N PHE A 66 -5.20 6.53 0.93
CA PHE A 66 -4.35 6.14 2.06
C PHE A 66 -3.38 5.01 1.69
N THR A 67 -3.85 4.01 0.95
CA THR A 67 -3.03 2.88 0.50
C THR A 67 -1.94 3.34 -0.47
N GLU A 68 -2.29 4.20 -1.43
CA GLU A 68 -1.33 4.80 -2.37
C GLU A 68 -0.28 5.64 -1.66
N LEU A 69 -0.66 6.43 -0.65
CA LEU A 69 0.27 7.21 0.16
C LEU A 69 1.24 6.30 0.93
N ILE A 70 0.77 5.18 1.47
CA ILE A 70 1.65 4.19 2.10
C ILE A 70 2.64 3.64 1.08
N ILE A 71 2.17 3.18 -0.09
CA ILE A 71 3.03 2.63 -1.15
C ILE A 71 4.07 3.67 -1.59
N ALA A 72 3.64 4.91 -1.85
CA ALA A 72 4.54 6.01 -2.22
C ALA A 72 5.60 6.25 -1.13
N SER A 73 5.18 6.29 0.15
CA SER A 73 6.11 6.48 1.27
C SER A 73 7.14 5.34 1.39
N LEU A 74 6.71 4.09 1.19
CA LEU A 74 7.57 2.91 1.19
C LEU A 74 8.58 2.97 0.04
N LEU A 75 8.13 3.29 -1.16
CA LEU A 75 9.01 3.43 -2.33
C LEU A 75 10.07 4.52 -2.11
N LEU A 76 9.68 5.68 -1.55
CA LEU A 76 10.62 6.75 -1.21
C LEU A 76 11.65 6.29 -0.16
N GLN A 77 11.22 5.59 0.89
CA GLN A 77 12.12 5.05 1.91
C GLN A 77 13.10 4.02 1.32
N ILE A 78 12.63 3.15 0.43
CA ILE A 78 13.46 2.12 -0.25
C ILE A 78 14.45 2.76 -1.22
N GLN A 79 14.07 3.83 -1.91
CA GLN A 79 14.96 4.56 -2.83
C GLN A 79 16.04 5.34 -2.07
N ASN A 80 15.67 5.98 -0.96
CA ASN A 80 16.57 6.83 -0.18
C ASN A 80 17.48 6.04 0.78
N THR A 81 17.21 4.75 1.01
CA THR A 81 18.05 3.95 1.90
C THR A 81 19.38 3.60 1.25
N LYS A 82 20.48 4.04 1.87
CA LYS A 82 21.85 3.78 1.38
C LYS A 82 22.24 2.30 1.48
N ARG A 83 21.64 1.55 2.41
CA ARG A 83 21.93 0.12 2.64
C ARG A 83 20.65 -0.68 2.48
N LYS A 84 20.57 -1.40 1.36
CA LYS A 84 19.48 -2.31 1.08
C LYS A 84 19.73 -3.65 1.81
N GLY A 85 18.69 -4.25 2.36
CA GLY A 85 18.78 -5.46 3.18
C GLY A 85 17.59 -5.58 4.12
N LEU A 86 17.81 -6.09 5.33
CA LEU A 86 16.76 -6.30 6.34
C LEU A 86 15.94 -5.05 6.70
N ASN A 87 16.50 -3.86 6.50
CA ASN A 87 15.78 -2.60 6.69
C ASN A 87 14.60 -2.41 5.71
N ILE A 88 14.71 -2.93 4.47
CA ILE A 88 13.60 -2.88 3.51
C ILE A 88 12.44 -3.74 4.02
N LEU A 89 12.75 -4.95 4.52
CA LEU A 89 11.73 -5.83 5.08
C LEU A 89 11.04 -5.17 6.27
N ALA A 90 11.80 -4.49 7.14
CA ALA A 90 11.23 -3.74 8.25
C ALA A 90 10.27 -2.62 7.80
N PHE A 91 10.65 -1.83 6.78
CA PHE A 91 9.76 -0.81 6.22
C PHE A 91 8.45 -1.42 5.70
N ILE A 92 8.53 -2.53 4.97
CA ILE A 92 7.34 -3.23 4.46
C ILE A 92 6.45 -3.68 5.61
N LEU A 93 7.01 -4.30 6.66
CA LEU A 93 6.24 -4.75 7.82
C LEU A 93 5.53 -3.60 8.55
N VAL A 94 6.21 -2.46 8.71
CA VAL A 94 5.60 -1.24 9.27
C VAL A 94 4.49 -0.71 8.36
N GLY A 95 4.73 -0.67 7.05
CA GLY A 95 3.75 -0.25 6.06
C GLY A 95 2.48 -1.12 6.08
N ILE A 96 2.63 -2.44 6.21
CA ILE A 96 1.50 -3.37 6.36
C ILE A 96 0.74 -3.08 7.65
N ALA A 97 1.42 -2.91 8.79
CA ALA A 97 0.78 -2.61 10.05
C ALA A 97 -0.03 -1.30 9.99
N ILE A 98 0.54 -0.23 9.42
CA ILE A 98 -0.13 1.05 9.22
C ILE A 98 -1.30 0.91 8.25
N GLY A 99 -1.13 0.14 7.17
CA GLY A 99 -2.18 -0.16 6.20
C GLY A 99 -3.38 -0.85 6.84
N CYS A 100 -3.14 -1.92 7.61
CA CYS A 100 -4.19 -2.63 8.34
C CYS A 100 -4.93 -1.71 9.32
N LEU A 101 -4.19 -0.91 10.11
CA LEU A 101 -4.78 0.03 11.07
C LEU A 101 -5.68 1.05 10.37
N GLY A 102 -5.19 1.68 9.31
CA GLY A 102 -5.98 2.68 8.58
C GLY A 102 -7.21 2.07 7.89
N ILE A 103 -7.08 0.89 7.27
CA ILE A 103 -8.21 0.19 6.66
C ILE A 103 -9.29 -0.09 7.71
N GLU A 104 -8.91 -0.61 8.88
CA GLU A 104 -9.88 -0.87 9.96
C GLU A 104 -10.54 0.43 10.44
N ILE A 105 -9.77 1.51 10.64
CA ILE A 105 -10.33 2.83 11.01
C ILE A 105 -11.37 3.30 9.98
N PHE A 106 -11.06 3.24 8.69
CA PHE A 106 -11.99 3.70 7.64
C PHE A 106 -13.26 2.85 7.60
N ILE A 107 -13.12 1.54 7.73
CA ILE A 107 -14.26 0.61 7.78
C ILE A 107 -15.11 0.89 9.02
N ASP A 108 -14.50 1.01 10.20
CA ASP A 108 -15.18 1.23 11.47
C ASP A 108 -15.97 2.54 11.48
N LEU A 109 -15.35 3.62 11.01
CA LEU A 109 -16.00 4.92 10.88
C LEU A 109 -17.16 4.88 9.88
N TYR A 110 -17.03 4.14 8.79
CA TYR A 110 -18.09 4.02 7.79
C TYR A 110 -19.26 3.15 8.27
N VAL A 111 -18.99 2.01 8.90
CA VAL A 111 -20.01 1.02 9.28
C VAL A 111 -20.65 1.36 10.63
N THR A 112 -19.85 1.76 11.62
CA THR A 112 -20.31 1.91 13.01
C THR A 112 -20.25 3.34 13.53
N GLY A 113 -19.55 4.24 12.83
CA GLY A 113 -19.31 5.61 13.27
C GLY A 113 -18.35 5.75 14.45
N ALA A 114 -17.75 4.66 14.92
CA ALA A 114 -16.83 4.64 16.06
C ALA A 114 -15.65 3.71 15.79
N ILE A 115 -14.45 4.14 16.15
CA ILE A 115 -13.22 3.34 15.94
C ILE A 115 -13.19 2.20 16.96
N ARG A 116 -13.08 0.96 16.49
CA ARG A 116 -13.04 -0.28 17.29
C ARG A 116 -11.96 -1.22 16.75
N MET A 117 -10.72 -0.90 17.09
CA MET A 117 -9.57 -1.72 16.72
C MET A 117 -9.72 -3.16 17.18
N SER A 118 -9.65 -4.11 16.25
CA SER A 118 -9.75 -5.54 16.52
C SER A 118 -8.58 -6.29 15.88
N TRP A 119 -8.70 -6.69 14.62
CA TRP A 119 -7.69 -7.49 13.92
C TRP A 119 -6.46 -6.67 13.54
N SER A 120 -6.59 -5.36 13.30
CA SER A 120 -5.43 -4.54 12.91
C SER A 120 -4.50 -4.28 14.09
N ALA A 121 -5.03 -4.15 15.32
CA ALA A 121 -4.23 -4.00 16.53
C ALA A 121 -3.35 -5.24 16.77
N ILE A 122 -3.93 -6.44 16.62
CA ILE A 122 -3.20 -7.71 16.73
C ILE A 122 -2.09 -7.78 15.66
N THR A 123 -2.43 -7.40 14.43
CA THR A 123 -1.47 -7.37 13.31
C THR A 123 -0.32 -6.40 13.60
N ALA A 124 -0.62 -5.20 14.07
CA ALA A 124 0.40 -4.22 14.43
C ALA A 124 1.28 -4.71 15.59
N LEU A 125 0.70 -5.34 16.62
CA LEU A 125 1.44 -5.89 17.75
C LEU A 125 2.40 -7.01 17.32
N ALA A 126 2.04 -7.78 16.30
CA ALA A 126 2.89 -8.83 15.75
C ALA A 126 4.01 -8.27 14.86
N LEU A 127 3.70 -7.31 13.97
CA LEU A 127 4.63 -6.86 12.94
C LEU A 127 5.62 -5.80 13.44
N VAL A 128 5.18 -4.88 14.30
CA VAL A 128 6.02 -3.74 14.73
C VAL A 128 7.26 -4.20 15.53
N PRO A 129 7.17 -5.14 16.49
CA PRO A 129 8.36 -5.64 17.20
C PRO A 129 9.36 -6.32 16.27
N ILE A 130 8.87 -7.11 15.30
CA ILE A 130 9.70 -7.80 14.31
C ILE A 130 10.42 -6.77 13.44
N ALA A 131 9.70 -5.75 12.96
CA ALA A 131 10.30 -4.65 12.19
C ALA A 131 11.37 -3.91 13.00
N GLY A 132 11.09 -3.59 14.26
CA GLY A 132 12.05 -2.96 15.17
C GLY A 132 13.32 -3.80 15.36
N PHE A 133 13.17 -5.11 15.56
CA PHE A 133 14.29 -6.04 15.63
C PHE A 133 15.12 -6.05 14.34
N LEU A 134 14.48 -6.09 13.17
CA LEU A 134 15.17 -6.09 11.88
C LEU A 134 15.96 -4.79 11.64
N ILE A 135 15.41 -3.64 12.00
CA ILE A 135 16.10 -2.34 11.93
C ILE A 135 17.32 -2.35 12.86
N TYR A 136 17.12 -2.76 14.12
CA TYR A 136 18.19 -2.84 15.10
C TYR A 136 19.34 -3.75 14.63
N PHE A 137 19.00 -4.94 14.14
CA PHE A 137 19.97 -5.91 13.65
C PHE A 137 20.72 -5.37 12.43
N HIS A 138 20.01 -4.75 11.48
CA HIS A 138 20.61 -4.18 10.27
C HIS A 138 21.61 -3.06 10.58
N TYR A 139 21.26 -2.14 11.48
CA TYR A 139 22.10 -0.96 11.74
C TYR A 139 23.18 -1.17 12.80
N ARG A 140 22.94 -2.01 13.81
CA ARG A 140 23.84 -2.17 14.96
C ARG A 140 24.65 -3.46 14.90
N VAL A 141 24.03 -4.60 14.63
CA VAL A 141 24.70 -5.92 14.72
C VAL A 141 25.51 -6.23 13.47
N ALA A 142 24.97 -5.96 12.28
CA ALA A 142 25.66 -6.20 11.02
C ALA A 142 26.92 -5.33 10.82
N LYS A 143 27.10 -4.25 11.60
CA LYS A 143 28.31 -3.42 11.59
C LYS A 143 29.44 -3.98 12.46
N THR A 144 29.11 -4.68 13.54
CA THR A 144 30.10 -5.14 14.53
C THR A 144 30.53 -6.59 14.29
N THR A 145 29.75 -7.36 13.55
CA THR A 145 30.10 -8.73 13.18
C THR A 145 30.79 -8.75 11.82
N ASN A 146 32.08 -9.09 11.82
CA ASN A 146 32.78 -9.51 10.60
C ASN A 146 32.11 -10.81 10.16
N LEU A 147 31.13 -10.74 9.25
CA LEU A 147 30.32 -11.89 8.78
C LEU A 147 31.18 -13.06 8.32
N ARG A 148 32.45 -12.79 7.94
CA ARG A 148 33.52 -13.75 7.65
C ARG A 148 33.86 -14.72 8.80
N ARG A 149 33.54 -14.37 10.06
CA ARG A 149 33.72 -15.27 11.23
C ARG A 149 32.50 -16.15 11.52
N LEU A 150 31.30 -15.74 11.11
CA LEU A 150 30.05 -16.47 11.33
C LEU A 150 29.75 -17.44 10.19
N PHE A 151 30.03 -17.01 8.96
CA PHE A 151 30.06 -17.87 7.79
C PHE A 151 31.52 -18.21 7.53
N LYS A 152 31.97 -19.38 8.00
CA LYS A 152 33.32 -19.92 7.70
C LYS A 152 33.46 -20.11 6.18
N LEU A 153 33.78 -19.03 5.46
CA LEU A 153 34.12 -18.97 4.04
C LEU A 153 35.51 -18.36 3.90
#